data_AF-A0A960N508-F1
#
_entry.id   AF-A0A960N508-F1
#
_cell.length_a   1.000
_cell.length_b   1.000
_cell.length_c   1.000
_cell.angle_alpha   90.00
_cell.angle_beta   90.00
_cell.angle_gamma   90.00
#
_symmetry.space_group_name_H-M   'P 1'
#
loop_
_entity.id
_entity.type
_entity.pdbx_description
1 polymer ?
#
loop_
_entity_poly.entity_id
_entity_poly.type
_entity_poly.pdbx_seq_one_letter_code
_entity_poly.pdbx_strand_id
1 'polypeptide(L)' 'HYYASKLIEKGKDLKFIQSRMGHSRIETTLNIYGHLMKNRDEEHKLTAQELADELL' A
#
# COMPACT_ATOMS: atom_id res chain seq x y z
N HIS A 1 4.57 9.94 11.90
CA HIS A 1 4.70 10.08 10.42
C HIS A 1 5.94 9.41 9.86
N TYR A 2 7.18 9.76 10.24
CA TYR A 2 8.41 9.10 9.73
C TYR A 2 8.37 7.56 9.78
N TYR A 3 7.96 6.99 10.93
CA TYR A 3 7.84 5.54 11.10
C TYR A 3 6.87 4.90 10.09
N ALA A 4 5.68 5.47 9.91
CA ALA A 4 4.72 4.98 8.92
C ALA A 4 5.25 5.07 7.48
N SER A 5 5.91 6.19 7.12
CA SER A 5 6.53 6.34 5.80
C SER A 5 7.58 5.26 5.53
N LYS A 6 8.42 4.91 6.53
CA LYS A 6 9.39 3.81 6.40
C LYS A 6 8.74 2.43 6.29
N LEU A 7 7.60 2.21 6.94
CA LEU A 7 6.83 0.97 6.76
C LEU A 7 6.27 0.85 5.33
N ILE A 8 5.79 1.95 4.76
CA ILE A 8 5.29 1.99 3.36
C ILE A 8 6.41 1.74 2.37
N GLU A 9 7.56 2.40 2.55
CA GLU A 9 8.76 2.19 1.73
C GLU A 9 9.22 0.72 1.76
N LYS A 10 9.10 0.06 2.92
CA LYS A 10 9.40 -1.38 3.10
C LYS A 10 8.26 -2.32 2.65
N GLY A 11 7.23 -1.81 1.99
CA GLY A 11 6.14 -2.61 1.44
C GLY A 11 5.22 -3.26 2.48
N LYS A 12 5.06 -2.67 3.67
CA LYS A 12 4.14 -3.20 4.69
C LYS A 12 2.69 -2.79 4.41
N ASP A 13 1.77 -3.66 4.81
CA ASP A 13 0.33 -3.50 4.56
C ASP A 13 -0.28 -2.29 5.27
N LEU A 14 -1.23 -1.63 4.59
CA LEU A 14 -1.97 -0.50 5.15
C LEU A 14 -2.73 -0.85 6.43
N LYS A 15 -3.26 -2.07 6.56
CA LYS A 15 -3.97 -2.50 7.77
C LYS A 15 -3.04 -2.67 8.97
N PHE A 16 -1.83 -3.17 8.71
CA PHE A 16 -0.78 -3.24 9.71
C PHE A 16 -0.39 -1.83 10.17
N ILE A 17 -0.13 -0.92 9.21
CA ILE A 17 0.21 0.47 9.49
C ILE A 17 -0.92 1.18 10.25
N GLN A 18 -2.18 0.98 9.86
CA GLN A 18 -3.36 1.50 10.56
C GLN A 18 -3.31 1.12 12.05
N SER A 19 -3.06 -0.16 12.33
CA SER A 19 -3.01 -0.68 13.71
C SER A 19 -1.84 -0.12 14.48
N ARG A 20 -0.65 -0.01 13.87
CA ARG A 20 0.54 0.57 14.50
C ARG A 20 0.39 2.06 14.79
N MET A 21 -0.42 2.77 14.00
CA MET A 21 -0.71 4.20 14.17
C MET A 21 -1.94 4.48 15.04
N GLY A 22 -2.63 3.44 15.51
CA GLY A 22 -3.82 3.59 16.36
C GLY A 22 -4.99 4.27 15.65
N HIS A 23 -5.03 4.23 14.30
CA HIS A 23 -6.12 4.81 13.55
C HIS A 23 -7.34 3.89 13.62
N SER A 24 -8.45 4.37 14.17
CA SER A 24 -9.72 3.63 14.25
C SER A 24 -10.29 3.30 12.87
N ARG A 25 -9.99 4.15 11.88
CA ARG A 25 -10.50 4.11 10.52
C ARG A 25 -9.38 3.95 9.49
N ILE A 26 -9.62 3.15 8.47
CA ILE A 26 -8.63 2.95 7.40
C ILE A 26 -8.50 4.21 6.54
N GLU A 27 -9.57 4.97 6.39
CA GLU A 27 -9.62 6.22 5.63
C GLU A 27 -8.65 7.25 6.20
N THR A 28 -8.44 7.28 7.52
CA THR A 28 -7.42 8.13 8.14
C THR A 28 -6.02 7.77 7.63
N THR A 29 -5.70 6.49 7.55
CA THR A 29 -4.39 6.01 7.06
C THR A 29 -4.22 6.31 5.57
N LEU A 30 -5.26 6.06 4.77
CA LEU A 30 -5.27 6.34 3.33
C LEU A 30 -5.17 7.83 3.01
N ASN A 31 -5.92 8.69 3.70
CA ASN A 31 -5.89 10.13 3.48
C ASN A 31 -4.52 10.73 3.83
N ILE A 32 -3.88 10.24 4.91
CA ILE A 32 -2.57 10.75 5.34
C ILE A 32 -1.45 10.22 4.43
N TYR A 33 -1.45 8.92 4.10
CA TYR A 33 -0.29 8.27 3.51
C TYR A 33 -0.49 7.76 2.08
N GLY A 34 -1.69 7.83 1.51
CA GLY A 34 -1.97 7.31 0.17
C GLY A 34 -1.09 7.94 -0.91
N HIS A 35 -0.68 9.19 -0.74
CA HIS A 35 0.25 9.85 -1.66
C HIS A 35 1.65 9.22 -1.72
N LEU A 36 2.06 8.45 -0.70
CA LEU A 36 3.34 7.74 -0.66
C LEU A 36 3.30 6.41 -1.42
N MET A 37 2.12 5.98 -1.88
CA MET A 37 1.92 4.75 -2.64
C MET A 37 1.93 4.97 -4.15
N LYS A 38 2.18 6.21 -4.58
CA LYS A 38 2.36 6.56 -5.99
C LYS A 38 3.62 5.87 -6.55
N ASN A 39 3.61 5.61 -7.86
CA ASN A 39 4.70 4.94 -8.62
C ASN A 39 4.75 3.41 -8.54
N ARG A 40 3.67 2.74 -8.13
CA ARG A 40 3.55 1.27 -8.22
C ARG A 40 2.61 0.78 -9.33
N ASP A 41 2.01 1.71 -10.08
CA ASP A 41 1.02 1.38 -11.10
C ASP A 41 1.56 0.43 -12.18
N GLU A 42 2.80 0.62 -12.63
CA GLU A 42 3.41 -0.26 -13.63
C GLU A 42 3.70 -1.67 -13.08
N GLU A 43 4.18 -1.77 -11.83
CA GLU A 43 4.36 -3.04 -11.13
C GLU A 43 3.02 -3.79 -11.00
N HIS A 44 1.96 -3.07 -10.61
CA HIS A 44 0.61 -3.62 -10.49
C HIS A 44 0.05 -4.10 -11.82
N LYS A 45 0.30 -3.37 -12.92
CA LYS A 45 -0.11 -3.79 -14.26
C LYS A 45 0.60 -5.07 -14.69
N LEU A 46 1.90 -5.17 -14.46
CA LEU A 46 2.69 -6.37 -14.79
C LEU A 46 2.16 -7.59 -14.05
N THR A 47 1.99 -7.49 -12.73
CA THR A 47 1.43 -8.60 -11.93
C THR A 47 0.02 -9.00 -12.37
N ALA A 48 -0.83 -8.03 -12.74
CA ALA A 48 -2.17 -8.33 -13.24
C ALA A 48 -2.13 -9.05 -14.60
N GLN A 49 -1.19 -8.69 -15.47
CA GLN A 49 -1.00 -9.36 -16.76
C GLN A 49 -0.48 -10.79 -16.58
N GLU A 50 0.54 -11.00 -15.74
CA GLU A 50 1.09 -12.32 -15.43
C GLU A 50 -0.02 -13.27 -14.94
N LEU A 51 -0.87 -12.80 -14.02
CA LEU A 51 -2.00 -13.58 -13.52
C LEU A 51 -3.03 -13.89 -14.63
N ALA A 52 -3.26 -12.97 -15.55
CA ALA A 52 -4.19 -13.20 -16.66
C ALA A 52 -3.64 -14.27 -17.62
N ASP A 53 -2.33 -14.27 -17.88
CA ASP A 53 -1.66 -15.25 -18.73
C ASP A 53 -1.62 -16.65 -18.09
N GLU A 54 -1.54 -16.75 -16.76
CA GLU A 54 -1.62 -18.03 -16.04
C GLU A 54 -3.01 -18.69 -16.08
N LEU A 55 -4.08 -17.90 -16.27
CA LEU A 55 -5.46 -18.37 -16.21
C LEU A 55 -6.04 -18.75 -17.59
N LEU A 56 -5.32 -18.49 -18.69
CA LEU A 56 -5.72 -18.77 -20.08
C LEU A 56 -4.97 -19.97 -20.66
#